data_AF-A0A5R2N4M6-F1
#
_entry.id   AF-A0A5R2N4M6-F1
#
_cell.length_a   1.000
_cell.length_b   1.000
_cell.length_c   1.000
_cell.angle_alpha   90.00
_cell.angle_beta   90.00
_cell.angle_gamma   90.00
#
_symmetry.space_group_name_H-M   'P 1'
#
loop_
_entity.id
_entity.type
_entity.pdbx_description
1 polymer ?
#
loop_
_entity_poly.entity_id
_entity_poly.type
_entity_poly.pdbx_seq_one_letter_code
_entity_poly.pdbx_strand_id
1 'polypeptide(L)'
;MTVSPFDHPLLSGLLGDEEAARHFSVEADIAAMLDFERALAEAEADRGIIPREAAAAIVKAIASFRPDTGKLRAGVTKDGVVVPELVRQIKLAVGEPHGGSVHFG
;
A
#
# COMPACT_ATOMS: atom_id res chain seq x y z
N MET A 1 -20.19 14.72 13.40
CA MET A 1 -19.41 14.51 14.63
C MET A 1 -18.56 13.28 14.44
N THR A 2 -17.31 13.28 14.90
CA THR A 2 -16.47 12.07 14.91
C THR A 2 -16.93 11.15 16.05
N VAL A 3 -16.55 9.87 15.97
CA VAL A 3 -16.93 8.87 16.99
C VAL A 3 -15.91 8.85 18.14
N SER A 4 -14.66 9.24 17.88
CA SER A 4 -13.57 9.19 18.85
C SER A 4 -13.30 10.57 19.46
N PRO A 5 -12.89 10.68 20.73
CA PRO A 5 -12.39 11.94 21.29
C PRO A 5 -11.01 12.33 20.71
N PHE A 6 -10.24 11.37 20.17
CA PHE A 6 -8.90 11.61 19.64
C PHE A 6 -8.90 12.50 18.38
N ASP A 7 -9.97 12.43 17.57
CA ASP A 7 -10.15 13.23 16.36
C ASP A 7 -11.29 14.26 16.49
N HIS A 8 -11.86 14.42 17.69
CA HIS A 8 -12.94 15.36 17.94
C HIS A 8 -12.43 16.81 17.87
N PRO A 9 -13.13 17.75 17.19
CA PRO A 9 -12.68 19.14 17.02
C PRO A 9 -12.38 19.99 18.27
N LEU A 10 -12.61 19.46 19.48
CA LEU A 10 -12.46 20.18 20.75
C LEU A 10 -11.76 19.30 21.78
N LEU A 11 -12.26 18.08 21.99
CA LEU A 11 -11.68 17.14 22.96
C LEU A 11 -10.28 16.66 22.58
N SER A 12 -9.92 16.68 21.29
CA SER A 12 -8.58 16.33 20.83
C SER A 12 -7.50 17.28 21.38
N GLY A 13 -7.85 18.51 21.80
CA GLY A 13 -6.90 19.40 22.46
C GLY A 13 -6.42 18.89 23.82
N LEU A 14 -7.16 17.99 24.46
CA LEU A 14 -6.76 17.32 25.71
C LEU A 14 -6.33 15.86 25.48
N LEU A 15 -7.02 15.14 24.60
CA LEU A 15 -6.89 13.69 24.45
C LEU A 15 -6.18 13.26 23.17
N GLY A 16 -6.09 14.13 22.17
CA GLY A 16 -5.52 13.83 20.87
C GLY A 16 -3.99 13.79 20.88
N ASP A 17 -3.45 13.10 19.88
CA ASP A 17 -2.03 13.06 19.58
C ASP A 17 -1.86 13.08 18.06
N GLU A 18 -1.45 14.23 17.52
CA GLU A 18 -1.30 14.41 16.08
C GLU A 18 -0.17 13.56 15.49
N GLU A 19 0.88 13.26 16.27
CA GLU A 19 1.99 12.43 15.81
C GLU A 19 1.54 10.98 15.66
N ALA A 20 0.91 10.43 16.70
CA ALA A 20 0.37 9.09 16.64
C ALA A 20 -0.70 8.96 15.54
N ALA A 21 -1.62 9.93 15.42
CA ALA A 21 -2.68 9.91 14.42
C ALA A 21 -2.15 9.84 12.98
N ARG A 22 -1.02 10.51 12.68
CA ARG A 22 -0.40 10.46 11.35
C ARG A 22 -0.01 9.03 10.93
N HIS A 23 0.36 8.16 11.87
CA HIS A 23 0.74 6.78 11.57
C HIS A 23 -0.46 5.86 11.26
N PHE A 24 -1.69 6.27 11.60
CA PHE A 24 -2.91 5.52 11.32
C PHE A 24 -3.72 6.10 10.14
N SER A 25 -3.14 7.05 9.40
CA SER A 25 -3.79 7.59 8.21
C SER A 25 -3.81 6.56 7.07
N VAL A 26 -4.78 6.69 6.16
CA VAL A 26 -4.88 5.82 4.98
C VAL A 26 -3.62 5.94 4.10
N GLU A 27 -3.04 7.13 4.02
CA GLU A 27 -1.80 7.39 3.29
C GLU A 27 -0.61 6.66 3.93
N ALA A 28 -0.50 6.67 5.27
CA ALA A 28 0.57 5.96 5.97
C ALA A 28 0.44 4.44 5.81
N ASP A 29 -0.77 3.89 5.93
CA ASP A 29 -1.03 2.47 5.71
C ASP A 29 -0.70 2.03 4.28
N ILE A 30 -1.16 2.80 3.28
CA ILE A 30 -0.81 2.55 1.87
C ILE A 30 0.69 2.67 1.63
N ALA A 31 1.36 3.69 2.17
CA ALA A 31 2.81 3.85 2.02
C ALA A 31 3.56 2.63 2.58
N ALA A 32 3.17 2.14 3.76
CA ALA A 32 3.74 0.96 4.37
C ALA A 32 3.51 -0.31 3.54
N MET A 33 2.31 -0.50 2.97
CA MET A 33 2.03 -1.61 2.05
C MET A 33 2.90 -1.55 0.77
N LEU A 34 3.13 -0.35 0.23
CA LEU A 34 4.00 -0.16 -0.93
C LEU A 34 5.47 -0.43 -0.61
N ASP A 35 5.93 0.00 0.58
CA ASP A 35 7.27 -0.32 1.07
C ASP A 35 7.46 -1.83 1.27
N PHE A 36 6.42 -2.52 1.73
CA PHE A 36 6.41 -3.98 1.84
C PHE A 36 6.59 -4.66 0.47
N GLU A 37 5.79 -4.29 -0.54
CA GLU A 37 5.89 -4.88 -1.88
C GLU A 37 7.25 -4.62 -2.54
N ARG A 38 7.83 -3.42 -2.32
CA ARG A 38 9.18 -3.10 -2.75
C ARG A 38 10.21 -4.03 -2.10
N ALA A 39 10.18 -4.11 -0.78
CA ALA A 39 11.14 -4.90 -0.01
C ALA A 39 11.02 -6.41 -0.30
N LEU A 40 9.80 -6.89 -0.51
CA LEU A 40 9.54 -8.28 -0.91
C LEU A 40 10.21 -8.58 -2.25
N ALA A 41 9.95 -7.76 -3.29
CA ALA A 41 10.53 -7.97 -4.60
C ALA A 41 12.08 -7.91 -4.60
N GLU A 42 12.65 -6.98 -3.84
CA GLU A 42 14.11 -6.89 -3.64
C GLU A 42 14.67 -8.17 -2.99
N ALA A 43 14.05 -8.62 -1.88
CA ALA A 43 14.47 -9.82 -1.17
C ALA A 43 14.34 -11.09 -2.03
N GLU A 44 13.25 -11.21 -2.80
CA GLU A 44 13.02 -12.33 -3.71
C GLU A 44 14.05 -12.37 -4.85
N ALA A 45 14.38 -11.22 -5.45
CA ALA A 45 15.41 -11.14 -6.48
C ALA A 45 16.80 -11.47 -5.94
N ASP A 46 17.12 -11.07 -4.71
CA ASP A 46 18.39 -11.43 -4.06
C ASP A 46 18.50 -12.93 -3.77
N ARG A 47 17.37 -13.63 -3.62
CA ARG A 47 17.31 -15.08 -3.50
C ARG A 47 17.09 -15.81 -4.84
N GLY A 48 16.97 -15.08 -5.95
CA GLY A 48 16.73 -15.66 -7.27
C GLY A 48 15.34 -16.27 -7.45
N ILE A 49 14.36 -15.88 -6.63
CA ILE A 49 12.96 -16.33 -6.70
C ILE A 49 12.25 -15.66 -7.87
N ILE A 50 12.49 -14.36 -8.06
CA ILE A 50 12.04 -13.60 -9.24
C ILE A 50 13.25 -13.05 -10.02
N PRO A 51 13.12 -12.78 -11.33
CA PRO A 51 14.18 -12.12 -12.10
C PRO A 51 14.55 -10.74 -11.53
N ARG A 52 15.83 -10.36 -11.59
CA ARG A 52 16.28 -9.04 -11.09
C ARG A 52 15.63 -7.89 -11.85
N GLU A 53 15.34 -8.09 -13.14
CA GLU A 53 14.65 -7.15 -14.01
C GLU A 53 13.20 -6.94 -13.55
N ALA A 54 12.55 -7.99 -13.05
CA ALA A 54 11.20 -7.91 -12.50
C ALA A 54 11.20 -7.07 -11.22
N ALA A 55 12.10 -7.34 -10.28
CA ALA A 55 12.23 -6.52 -9.07
C ALA A 55 12.53 -5.05 -9.40
N ALA A 56 13.45 -4.78 -10.33
CA ALA A 56 13.75 -3.42 -10.77
C ALA A 56 12.52 -2.70 -11.36
N ALA A 57 11.70 -3.41 -12.14
CA ALA A 57 10.45 -2.87 -12.68
C ALA A 57 9.43 -2.58 -11.57
N ILE A 58 9.28 -3.47 -10.59
CA ILE A 58 8.39 -3.30 -9.43
C ILE A 58 8.80 -2.07 -8.61
N VAL A 59 10.08 -1.98 -8.20
CA VAL A 59 10.63 -0.86 -7.43
C VAL A 59 10.39 0.46 -8.16
N LYS A 60 10.67 0.49 -9.47
CA LYS A 60 10.47 1.70 -10.30
C LYS A 60 9.00 2.10 -10.38
N ALA A 61 8.08 1.16 -10.57
CA ALA A 61 6.65 1.45 -10.62
C ALA A 61 6.16 2.01 -9.28
N ILE A 62 6.52 1.35 -8.17
CA ILE A 62 6.11 1.73 -6.81
C ILE A 62 6.59 3.15 -6.45
N ALA A 63 7.80 3.55 -6.84
CA ALA A 63 8.36 4.86 -6.50
C ALA A 63 7.48 6.06 -6.92
N SER A 64 6.68 5.89 -7.99
CA SER A 64 5.76 6.92 -8.49
C SER A 64 4.28 6.53 -8.36
N PHE A 65 3.99 5.35 -7.80
CA PHE A 65 2.65 4.80 -7.76
C PHE A 65 1.75 5.58 -6.81
N ARG A 66 0.51 5.82 -7.24
CA ARG A 66 -0.58 6.38 -6.43
C ARG A 66 -1.82 5.54 -6.71
N PRO A 67 -2.35 4.81 -5.70
CA PRO A 67 -3.51 3.98 -5.94
C PRO A 67 -4.78 4.81 -6.10
N ASP A 68 -5.72 4.28 -6.87
CA ASP A 68 -7.10 4.75 -6.92
C ASP A 68 -7.84 4.29 -5.65
N THR A 69 -7.95 5.19 -4.67
CA THR A 69 -8.59 4.93 -3.38
C THR A 69 -10.08 4.65 -3.49
N GLY A 70 -10.74 5.16 -4.54
CA GLY A 70 -12.14 4.85 -4.84
C GLY A 70 -12.30 3.38 -5.22
N LYS A 71 -11.41 2.87 -6.08
CA LYS A 71 -11.38 1.45 -6.41
C LYS A 71 -10.96 0.59 -5.22
N LEU A 72 -9.98 1.01 -4.41
CA LEU A 72 -9.60 0.29 -3.18
C LEU A 72 -10.81 0.11 -2.25
N ARG A 73 -11.59 1.16 -2.03
CA ARG A 73 -12.82 1.09 -1.22
C ARG A 73 -13.84 0.10 -1.79
N ALA A 74 -14.03 0.09 -3.12
CA ALA A 74 -14.90 -0.88 -3.77
C ALA A 74 -14.36 -2.31 -3.64
N GLY A 75 -13.03 -2.49 -3.75
CA GLY A 75 -12.33 -3.76 -3.50
C GLY A 75 -12.56 -4.27 -2.09
N VAL A 76 -12.38 -3.43 -1.06
CA VAL A 76 -12.68 -3.80 0.33
C VAL A 76 -14.13 -4.22 0.51
N THR A 77 -15.07 -3.54 -0.14
CA THR A 77 -16.51 -3.90 -0.08
C THR A 77 -16.77 -5.29 -0.65
N LYS A 78 -16.02 -5.69 -1.68
CA LYS A 78 -16.17 -6.96 -2.38
C LYS A 78 -15.41 -8.10 -1.68
N ASP A 79 -14.16 -7.85 -1.33
CA ASP A 79 -13.18 -8.87 -0.94
C ASP A 79 -12.92 -8.88 0.58
N GLY A 80 -13.43 -7.88 1.32
CA GLY A 80 -13.27 -7.74 2.78
C GLY A 80 -11.90 -7.21 3.23
N VAL A 81 -10.96 -7.07 2.29
CA VAL A 81 -9.58 -6.63 2.52
C VAL A 81 -9.10 -5.73 1.36
N VAL A 82 -8.10 -4.88 1.62
CA VAL A 82 -7.61 -3.89 0.63
C VAL A 82 -6.60 -4.45 -0.37
N VAL A 83 -5.83 -5.45 0.05
CA VAL A 83 -4.64 -5.94 -0.66
C VAL A 83 -4.94 -6.45 -2.08
N PRO A 84 -6.00 -7.23 -2.35
CA PRO A 84 -6.26 -7.74 -3.70
C PRO A 84 -6.37 -6.65 -4.77
N GLU A 85 -7.12 -5.57 -4.48
CA GLU A 85 -7.27 -4.45 -5.41
C GLU A 85 -5.99 -3.60 -5.50
N LEU A 86 -5.28 -3.40 -4.37
CA LEU A 86 -4.00 -2.70 -4.36
C LEU A 86 -2.97 -3.43 -5.26
N VAL A 87 -2.79 -4.72 -5.05
CA VAL A 87 -1.89 -5.57 -5.83
C VAL A 87 -2.29 -5.55 -7.30
N ARG A 88 -3.59 -5.65 -7.62
CA ARG A 88 -4.07 -5.55 -9.00
C ARG A 88 -3.64 -4.24 -9.67
N GLN A 89 -3.73 -3.11 -8.96
CA GLN A 89 -3.29 -1.82 -9.49
C GLN A 89 -1.76 -1.73 -9.65
N ILE A 90 -0.99 -2.29 -8.71
CA ILE A 90 0.48 -2.35 -8.83
C ILE A 90 0.88 -3.21 -10.04
N LYS A 91 0.27 -4.39 -10.21
CA LYS A 91 0.50 -5.27 -11.37
C LYS A 91 0.28 -4.55 -12.70
N LEU A 92 -0.78 -3.75 -12.79
CA LEU A 92 -1.04 -2.92 -13.96
C LEU A 92 0.00 -1.81 -14.16
N ALA A 93 0.48 -1.19 -13.08
CA ALA A 93 1.50 -0.14 -13.15
C ALA A 93 2.88 -0.69 -13.57
N VAL A 94 3.22 -1.92 -13.14
CA VAL A 94 4.45 -2.62 -13.54
C VAL A 94 4.37 -3.06 -15.01
N GLY A 95 3.22 -3.60 -15.42
CA GLY A 95 2.98 -4.06 -16.78
C GLY A 95 3.72 -5.35 -17.15
N GLU A 96 3.49 -5.82 -18.37
CA GLU A 96 4.15 -7.02 -18.89
C GLU A 96 5.62 -6.74 -19.25
N PRO A 97 6.53 -7.73 -19.07
CA PRO A 97 6.28 -9.09 -18.62
C PRO A 97 6.38 -9.29 -17.09
N HIS A 98 6.51 -8.21 -16.31
CA HIS A 98 6.96 -8.29 -14.91
C HIS A 98 5.83 -8.20 -13.88
N GLY A 99 4.62 -7.80 -14.27
CA GLY A 99 3.47 -7.67 -13.36
C GLY A 99 3.11 -8.97 -12.64
N GLY A 100 3.39 -10.13 -13.25
CA GLY A 100 3.18 -11.43 -12.63
C GLY A 100 3.99 -11.66 -11.34
N SER A 101 5.11 -10.95 -11.16
CA SER A 101 6.01 -11.10 -10.01
C SER A 101 5.63 -10.23 -8.80
N VAL A 102 4.66 -9.32 -8.92
CA VAL A 102 4.19 -8.53 -7.76
C VAL A 102 3.43 -9.43 -6.80
N HIS A 103 3.68 -9.30 -5.49
CA HIS A 103 3.03 -10.08 -4.44
C HIS A 103 3.13 -11.60 -4.70
N PHE A 104 4.32 -12.08 -5.06
CA PHE A 104 4.57 -13.50 -5.27
C PHE A 104 4.70 -14.24 -3.92
N GLY A 105 4.22 -15.49 -3.88
CA GLY A 105 4.07 -16.28 -2.65
C GLY A 105 2.64 -16.44 -2.19
#